data_AF-A0A2I0CWH5-F1
#
_entry.id   AF-A0A2I0CWH5-F1
#
_cell.length_a   1.000
_cell.length_b   1.000
_cell.length_c   1.000
_cell.angle_alpha   90.00
_cell.angle_beta   90.00
_cell.angle_gamma   90.00
#
_symmetry.space_group_name_H-M   'P 1'
#
loop_
_entity.id
_entity.type
_entity.pdbx_description
1 polymer ?
#
loop_
_entity_poly.entity_id
_entity_poly.type
_entity_poly.pdbx_seq_one_letter_code
_entity_poly.pdbx_strand_id
1 'polypeptide(L)'
;MKALGPSFGKSIPKVRAGIEAANGSELRFAIDTHVRATVSSGWESFEITADHVTFSELLPDGIFSAPMNDGTVYVDVTLSPDPEAEGYAREVIRRIQEMRKQMDLRVEDFIRADVAIADRTICDLIRITWRDGIKDEVRATELTIRLADDQQPAGPWQMEKDWDVEGVAMKIGIGKQSS
;
A
#
# COMPACT_ATOMS: atom_id res chain seq x y z
N MET A 1 -18.07 -16.06 26.47
CA MET A 1 -19.53 -15.80 26.32
C MET A 1 -20.46 -16.66 27.22
N LYS A 2 -19.94 -17.49 28.16
CA LYS A 2 -20.77 -18.30 29.09
C LYS A 2 -21.09 -17.64 30.45
N ALA A 3 -20.51 -16.46 30.73
CA ALA A 3 -20.45 -15.92 32.09
C ALA A 3 -21.43 -14.78 32.40
N LEU A 4 -22.16 -14.24 31.42
CA LEU A 4 -23.21 -13.22 31.66
C LEU A 4 -24.53 -13.82 32.17
N GLY A 5 -24.75 -15.12 31.93
CA GLY A 5 -26.00 -15.84 32.22
C GLY A 5 -26.44 -15.78 33.69
N PRO A 6 -25.56 -16.13 34.65
CA PRO A 6 -25.91 -16.14 36.08
C PRO A 6 -26.11 -14.75 36.69
N SER A 7 -25.34 -13.75 36.23
CA SER A 7 -25.27 -12.43 36.88
C SER A 7 -26.33 -11.44 36.40
N PHE A 8 -26.77 -11.53 35.14
CA PHE A 8 -27.65 -10.51 34.54
C PHE A 8 -29.01 -11.03 34.07
N GLY A 9 -29.26 -12.34 34.05
CA GLY A 9 -30.57 -12.94 33.78
C GLY A 9 -31.30 -12.33 32.58
N LYS A 10 -32.46 -11.69 32.81
CA LYS A 10 -33.27 -11.06 31.75
C LYS A 10 -32.65 -9.79 31.14
N SER A 11 -31.66 -9.19 31.79
CA SER A 11 -31.00 -7.94 31.36
C SER A 11 -29.83 -8.17 30.40
N ILE A 12 -29.49 -9.42 30.07
CA ILE A 12 -28.40 -9.77 29.14
C ILE A 12 -28.43 -8.98 27.82
N PRO A 13 -29.59 -8.81 27.14
CA PRO A 13 -29.62 -8.03 25.90
C PRO A 13 -29.21 -6.56 26.09
N LYS A 14 -29.58 -5.96 27.23
CA LYS A 14 -29.27 -4.57 27.55
C LYS A 14 -27.80 -4.37 27.93
N VAL A 15 -27.25 -5.29 28.73
CA VAL A 15 -25.83 -5.30 29.10
C VAL A 15 -24.96 -5.47 27.85
N ARG A 16 -25.35 -6.36 26.93
CA ARG A 16 -24.68 -6.53 25.64
C ARG A 16 -24.66 -5.23 24.84
N ALA A 17 -25.81 -4.59 24.68
CA ALA A 17 -25.90 -3.32 23.95
C ALA A 17 -25.02 -2.23 24.58
N GLY A 18 -24.95 -2.18 25.91
CA GLY A 18 -24.06 -1.24 26.61
C GLY A 18 -22.57 -1.54 26.42
N ILE A 19 -22.18 -2.83 26.37
CA ILE A 19 -20.80 -3.23 26.07
C ILE A 19 -20.43 -2.88 24.62
N GLU A 20 -21.32 -3.18 23.67
CA GLU A 20 -21.10 -2.92 22.24
C GLU A 20 -21.00 -1.41 21.91
N ALA A 21 -21.67 -0.56 22.71
CA ALA A 21 -21.64 0.89 22.54
C ALA A 21 -20.46 1.58 23.28
N ALA A 22 -19.77 0.87 24.17
CA ALA A 22 -18.71 1.43 24.99
C ALA A 22 -17.33 1.35 24.30
N ASN A 23 -16.40 2.22 24.72
CA ASN A 23 -15.02 2.14 24.28
C ASN A 23 -14.32 0.93 24.94
N GLY A 24 -13.96 -0.07 24.14
CA GLY A 24 -13.33 -1.31 24.62
C GLY A 24 -12.02 -1.09 25.39
N SER A 25 -11.21 -0.11 24.99
CA SER A 25 -9.93 0.20 25.66
C SER A 25 -10.16 0.81 27.04
N GLU A 26 -11.15 1.70 27.18
CA GLU A 26 -11.52 2.30 28.47
C GLU A 26 -12.14 1.27 29.41
N LEU A 27 -12.99 0.38 28.90
CA LEU A 27 -13.55 -0.73 29.68
C LEU A 27 -12.47 -1.68 30.18
N ARG A 28 -11.51 -2.04 29.31
CA ARG A 28 -10.37 -2.89 29.69
C ARG A 28 -9.55 -2.24 30.79
N PHE A 29 -9.19 -0.98 30.61
CA PHE A 29 -8.43 -0.21 31.60
C PHE A 29 -9.17 -0.11 32.95
N ALA A 30 -10.47 0.17 32.92
CA ALA A 30 -11.29 0.27 34.13
C ALA A 30 -11.38 -1.07 34.88
N ILE A 31 -11.58 -2.19 34.18
CA ILE A 31 -11.59 -3.52 34.79
C ILE A 31 -10.20 -3.90 35.33
N ASP A 32 -9.13 -3.66 34.59
CA ASP A 32 -7.76 -3.99 35.02
C ASP A 32 -7.34 -3.17 36.25
N THR A 33 -7.76 -1.91 36.34
CA THR A 33 -7.36 -0.98 37.42
C THR A 33 -8.30 -1.00 38.63
N HIS A 34 -9.61 -1.11 38.39
CA HIS A 34 -10.65 -0.95 39.42
C HIS A 34 -11.47 -2.23 39.64
N VAL A 35 -11.12 -3.35 38.99
CA VAL A 35 -11.78 -4.67 39.05
C VAL A 35 -13.18 -4.71 38.41
N ARG A 36 -13.74 -3.54 38.07
CA ARG A 36 -15.07 -3.38 37.48
C ARG A 36 -15.14 -2.20 36.53
N ALA A 37 -16.08 -2.25 35.60
CA ALA A 37 -16.45 -1.14 34.73
C ALA A 37 -17.98 -1.01 34.66
N THR A 38 -18.46 0.20 34.34
CA THR A 38 -19.89 0.46 34.20
C THR A 38 -20.23 0.64 32.74
N VAL A 39 -21.24 -0.10 32.25
CA VAL A 39 -21.80 0.06 30.91
C VAL A 39 -23.24 0.56 31.01
N SER A 40 -23.66 1.41 30.08
CA SER A 40 -25.01 1.99 30.06
C SER A 40 -25.79 1.55 28.83
N SER A 41 -27.10 1.33 29.00
CA SER A 41 -28.04 1.10 27.90
C SER A 41 -29.29 1.93 28.15
N GLY A 42 -29.42 3.03 27.41
CA GLY A 42 -30.45 4.04 27.68
C GLY A 42 -30.24 4.72 29.04
N TRP A 43 -31.21 4.58 29.95
CA TRP A 43 -31.18 5.17 31.30
C TRP A 43 -30.67 4.21 32.38
N GLU A 44 -30.41 2.96 32.02
CA GLU A 44 -29.95 1.93 32.96
C GLU A 44 -28.43 1.77 32.86
N SER A 45 -27.79 1.55 34.01
CA SER A 45 -26.36 1.24 34.12
C SER A 45 -26.14 -0.13 34.76
N PHE A 46 -25.10 -0.82 34.32
CA PHE A 46 -24.77 -2.17 34.76
C PHE A 46 -23.27 -2.24 35.04
N GLU A 47 -22.90 -2.80 36.21
CA GLU A 47 -21.50 -3.07 36.54
C GLU A 47 -21.09 -4.41 35.94
N ILE A 48 -20.00 -4.43 35.19
CA ILE A 48 -19.37 -5.61 34.62
C ILE A 48 -17.96 -5.80 35.21
N THR A 49 -17.48 -7.03 35.19
CA THR A 49 -16.18 -7.44 35.75
C THR A 49 -15.45 -8.29 34.72
N ALA A 50 -14.19 -8.68 35.00
CA ALA A 50 -13.41 -9.55 34.13
C ALA A 50 -14.10 -10.90 33.82
N ASP A 51 -14.91 -11.41 34.75
CA ASP A 51 -15.67 -12.65 34.52
C ASP A 51 -16.73 -12.49 33.41
N HIS A 52 -17.22 -11.27 33.19
CA HIS A 52 -18.35 -11.00 32.32
C HIS A 52 -17.98 -10.75 30.86
N VAL A 53 -16.72 -10.39 30.56
CA VAL A 53 -16.27 -9.97 29.23
C VAL A 53 -14.94 -10.63 28.83
N THR A 54 -14.70 -10.72 27.53
CA THR A 54 -13.43 -11.18 26.98
C THR A 54 -12.97 -10.14 25.97
N PHE A 55 -11.74 -9.67 26.13
CA PHE A 55 -11.14 -8.70 25.22
C PHE A 55 -10.32 -9.44 24.16
N SER A 56 -10.58 -9.14 22.90
CA SER A 56 -9.74 -9.54 21.78
C SER A 56 -9.28 -8.28 21.05
N GLU A 57 -7.98 -8.19 20.79
CA GLU A 57 -7.44 -7.15 19.91
C GLU A 57 -7.76 -7.51 18.46
N LEU A 58 -8.35 -6.56 17.73
CA LEU A 58 -8.51 -6.65 16.28
C LEU A 58 -7.47 -5.74 15.66
N LEU A 59 -6.59 -6.32 14.85
CA LEU A 59 -5.66 -5.55 14.06
C LEU A 59 -6.39 -4.96 12.86
N PRO A 60 -6.00 -3.76 12.39
CA PRO A 60 -6.42 -3.25 11.08
C PRO A 60 -6.06 -4.24 9.97
N ASP A 61 -6.83 -4.21 8.88
CA ASP A 61 -6.51 -4.99 7.68
C ASP A 61 -5.09 -4.66 7.19
N GLY A 62 -4.32 -5.69 6.85
CA GLY A 62 -2.93 -5.55 6.42
C GLY A 62 -1.92 -5.38 7.55
N ILE A 63 -2.33 -5.41 8.82
CA ILE A 63 -1.40 -5.48 9.96
C ILE A 63 -1.45 -6.88 10.56
N PHE A 64 -0.31 -7.55 10.58
CA PHE A 64 -0.13 -8.85 11.22
C PHE A 64 0.69 -8.69 12.49
N SER A 65 0.39 -9.49 13.53
CA SER A 65 1.21 -9.52 14.73
C SER A 65 1.72 -10.92 15.05
N ALA A 66 2.91 -10.98 15.62
CA ALA A 66 3.53 -12.20 16.11
C ALA A 66 4.05 -11.97 17.55
N PRO A 67 3.62 -12.78 18.53
CA PRO A 67 4.15 -12.70 19.89
C PRO A 67 5.58 -13.25 19.94
N MET A 68 6.47 -12.53 20.61
CA MET A 68 7.84 -12.93 20.94
C MET A 68 8.04 -12.93 22.46
N ASN A 69 9.18 -13.45 22.93
CA ASN A 69 9.46 -13.60 24.35
C ASN A 69 9.52 -12.25 25.12
N ASP A 70 9.82 -11.15 24.44
CA ASP A 70 10.04 -9.81 24.99
C ASP A 70 9.07 -8.74 24.47
N GLY A 71 8.10 -9.12 23.63
CA GLY A 71 7.11 -8.19 23.11
C GLY A 71 6.28 -8.76 21.96
N THR A 72 5.46 -7.89 21.36
CA THR A 72 4.67 -8.23 20.16
C THR A 72 5.23 -7.45 18.98
N VAL A 73 5.62 -8.16 17.93
CA VAL A 73 6.03 -7.53 16.67
C VAL A 73 4.77 -7.32 15.82
N TYR A 74 4.62 -6.12 15.28
CA TYR A 74 3.58 -5.78 14.32
C TYR A 74 4.23 -5.53 12.95
N VAL A 75 3.70 -6.17 11.91
CA VAL A 75 4.14 -6.03 10.52
C VAL A 75 3.00 -5.43 9.72
N ASP A 76 3.24 -4.25 9.16
CA ASP A 76 2.35 -3.62 8.19
C ASP A 76 2.71 -4.12 6.79
N VAL A 77 1.76 -4.78 6.13
CA VAL A 77 1.86 -5.28 4.75
C VAL A 77 0.97 -4.50 3.79
N THR A 78 0.51 -3.30 4.15
CA THR A 78 -0.03 -2.37 3.14
C THR A 78 1.06 -2.13 2.10
N LEU A 79 0.81 -2.58 0.86
CA LEU A 79 1.81 -2.59 -0.22
C LEU A 79 2.37 -1.17 -0.42
N SER A 80 3.58 -0.92 0.08
CA SER A 80 4.48 0.02 -0.58
C SER A 80 4.79 -0.54 -1.99
N PRO A 81 5.05 0.32 -2.99
CA PRO A 81 5.63 -0.15 -4.24
C PRO A 81 6.84 -1.02 -3.89
N ASP A 82 6.87 -2.25 -4.43
CA ASP A 82 7.95 -3.19 -4.16
C ASP A 82 9.29 -2.48 -4.32
N PRO A 83 10.23 -2.53 -3.36
CA PRO A 83 11.55 -1.92 -3.50
C PRO A 83 12.24 -2.26 -4.83
N GLU A 84 11.96 -3.45 -5.39
CA GLU A 84 12.39 -3.87 -6.71
C GLU A 84 11.79 -2.99 -7.83
N ALA A 85 10.49 -2.71 -7.79
CA ALA A 85 9.78 -1.83 -8.73
C ALA A 85 10.40 -0.43 -8.77
N GLU A 86 10.68 0.12 -7.59
CA GLU A 86 11.30 1.44 -7.45
C GLU A 86 12.71 1.46 -8.05
N GLY A 87 13.50 0.41 -7.80
CA GLY A 87 14.84 0.25 -8.38
C GLY A 87 14.80 0.31 -9.90
N TYR A 88 13.97 -0.52 -10.53
CA TYR A 88 13.85 -0.52 -11.99
C TYR A 88 13.28 0.80 -12.53
N ALA A 89 12.30 1.41 -11.86
CA ALA A 89 11.75 2.70 -12.27
C ALA A 89 12.82 3.80 -12.27
N ARG A 90 13.66 3.86 -11.22
CA ARG A 90 14.78 4.81 -11.14
C ARG A 90 15.78 4.61 -12.27
N GLU A 91 16.07 3.36 -12.61
CA GLU A 91 16.97 3.05 -13.71
C GLU A 91 16.38 3.44 -15.08
N VAL A 92 15.10 3.20 -15.32
CA VAL A 92 14.39 3.67 -16.53
C VAL A 92 14.46 5.20 -16.65
N ILE A 93 14.17 5.92 -15.57
CA ILE A 93 14.30 7.40 -15.52
C ILE A 93 15.74 7.79 -15.88
N ARG A 94 16.73 7.15 -15.27
CA ARG A 94 18.14 7.45 -15.51
C ARG A 94 18.52 7.25 -16.98
N ARG A 95 18.04 6.18 -17.63
CA ARG A 95 18.31 5.92 -19.07
C ARG A 95 17.65 6.94 -19.97
N ILE A 96 16.39 7.29 -19.70
CA ILE A 96 15.68 8.31 -20.47
C ILE A 96 16.41 9.67 -20.34
N GLN A 97 16.82 10.06 -19.14
CA GLN A 97 17.56 11.30 -18.92
C GLN A 97 18.94 11.28 -19.61
N GLU A 98 19.60 10.13 -19.66
CA GLU A 98 20.83 9.95 -20.43
C GLU A 98 20.60 10.18 -21.94
N MET A 99 19.53 9.62 -22.49
CA MET A 99 19.14 9.81 -23.88
C MET A 99 18.74 11.26 -24.17
N ARG A 100 18.02 11.94 -23.26
CA ARG A 100 17.71 13.38 -23.38
C ARG A 100 18.98 14.23 -23.53
N LYS A 101 20.02 13.93 -22.75
CA LYS A 101 21.33 14.60 -22.86
C LYS A 101 22.03 14.31 -24.18
N GLN A 102 21.97 13.06 -24.66
CA GLN A 102 22.56 12.68 -25.96
C GLN A 102 21.87 13.38 -27.14
N MET A 103 20.58 13.68 -27.01
CA MET A 103 19.80 14.45 -27.98
C MET A 103 19.92 15.97 -27.84
N ASP A 104 20.73 16.47 -26.90
CA ASP A 104 20.88 17.90 -26.58
C ASP A 104 19.52 18.58 -26.31
N LEU A 105 18.60 17.86 -25.64
CA LEU A 105 17.30 18.40 -25.25
C LEU A 105 17.45 19.37 -24.09
N ARG A 106 16.67 20.45 -24.13
CA ARG A 106 16.60 21.40 -23.02
C ARG A 106 15.83 20.80 -21.85
N VAL A 107 16.03 21.36 -20.66
CA VAL A 107 15.38 20.88 -19.43
C VAL A 107 13.86 21.03 -19.54
N GLU A 108 13.39 22.08 -20.19
CA GLU A 108 11.98 22.40 -20.38
C GLU A 108 11.29 21.57 -21.46
N ASP A 109 12.05 20.93 -22.36
CA ASP A 109 11.51 20.19 -23.51
C ASP A 109 10.67 18.98 -23.08
N PHE A 110 9.53 18.81 -23.73
CA PHE A 110 8.67 17.63 -23.58
C PHE A 110 9.06 16.52 -24.55
N ILE A 111 8.86 15.28 -24.14
CA ILE A 111 9.13 14.09 -24.97
C ILE A 111 7.92 13.15 -25.03
N ARG A 112 7.93 12.27 -26.02
CA ARG A 112 7.21 11.00 -25.97
C ARG A 112 8.21 9.89 -25.69
N ALA A 113 7.81 8.90 -24.91
CA ALA A 113 8.66 7.78 -24.53
C ALA A 113 7.92 6.43 -24.64
N ASP A 114 8.64 5.41 -25.09
CA ASP A 114 8.23 4.00 -25.06
C ASP A 114 9.32 3.19 -24.39
N VAL A 115 8.91 2.34 -23.46
CA VAL A 115 9.78 1.45 -22.69
C VAL A 115 9.26 0.04 -22.88
N ALA A 116 9.95 -0.73 -23.71
CA ALA A 116 9.67 -2.14 -23.94
C ALA A 116 10.55 -2.99 -23.02
N ILE A 117 9.94 -3.82 -22.18
CA ILE A 117 10.64 -4.60 -21.16
C ILE A 117 10.47 -6.08 -21.48
N ALA A 118 11.56 -6.86 -21.45
CA ALA A 118 11.51 -8.29 -21.77
C ALA A 118 10.85 -9.12 -20.66
N ASP A 119 11.03 -8.72 -19.39
CA ASP A 119 10.42 -9.41 -18.25
C ASP A 119 8.99 -8.92 -17.99
N ARG A 120 8.03 -9.86 -17.96
CA ARG A 120 6.61 -9.56 -17.76
C ARG A 120 6.31 -9.06 -16.36
N THR A 121 6.90 -9.66 -15.34
CA THR A 121 6.66 -9.30 -13.94
C THR A 121 7.11 -7.86 -13.71
N ILE A 122 8.32 -7.53 -14.14
CA ILE A 122 8.87 -6.17 -14.03
C ILE A 122 8.06 -5.18 -14.87
N CYS A 123 7.69 -5.55 -16.11
CA CYS A 123 6.84 -4.72 -16.95
C CYS A 123 5.53 -4.36 -16.26
N ASP A 124 4.79 -5.35 -15.76
CA ASP A 124 3.49 -5.16 -15.10
C ASP A 124 3.65 -4.31 -13.84
N LEU A 125 4.67 -4.59 -13.04
CA LEU A 125 4.95 -3.91 -11.79
C LEU A 125 5.21 -2.41 -12.01
N ILE A 126 6.16 -2.06 -12.88
CA ILE A 126 6.49 -0.64 -13.18
C ILE A 126 5.28 0.05 -13.82
N ARG A 127 4.60 -0.64 -14.76
CA ARG A 127 3.44 -0.08 -15.47
C ARG A 127 2.29 0.29 -14.54
N ILE A 128 2.04 -0.52 -13.50
CA ILE A 128 0.94 -0.30 -12.56
C ILE A 128 1.31 0.73 -11.50
N THR A 129 2.55 0.70 -11.00
CA THR A 129 2.93 1.44 -9.78
C THR A 129 3.71 2.73 -10.04
N TRP A 130 4.53 2.77 -11.10
CA TRP A 130 5.52 3.84 -11.31
C TRP A 130 5.34 4.62 -12.61
N ARG A 131 4.41 4.21 -13.49
CA ARG A 131 4.21 4.84 -14.80
C ARG A 131 4.10 6.36 -14.71
N ASP A 132 3.24 6.88 -13.84
CA ASP A 132 3.00 8.32 -13.77
C ASP A 132 4.19 9.06 -13.13
N GLY A 133 4.84 8.47 -12.12
CA GLY A 133 6.08 9.00 -11.55
C GLY A 133 7.21 9.11 -12.59
N ILE A 134 7.43 8.07 -13.39
CA ILE A 134 8.41 8.10 -14.48
C ILE A 134 8.05 9.19 -15.50
N LYS A 135 6.78 9.25 -15.90
CA LYS A 135 6.27 10.21 -16.89
C LYS A 135 6.56 11.65 -16.46
N ASP A 136 6.27 11.98 -15.20
CA ASP A 136 6.46 13.31 -14.66
C ASP A 136 7.94 13.68 -14.54
N GLU A 137 8.77 12.78 -14.01
CA GLU A 137 10.21 12.98 -13.83
C GLU A 137 10.96 13.20 -15.15
N VAL A 138 10.53 12.53 -16.23
CA VAL A 138 11.16 12.66 -17.55
C VAL A 138 10.49 13.70 -18.45
N ARG A 139 9.46 14.40 -17.95
CA ARG A 139 8.63 15.36 -18.69
C ARG A 139 8.07 14.75 -19.99
N ALA A 140 7.56 13.53 -19.88
CA ALA A 140 6.91 12.87 -21.00
C ALA A 140 5.43 13.29 -21.08
N THR A 141 4.99 13.75 -22.25
CA THR A 141 3.57 13.97 -22.55
C THR A 141 2.84 12.63 -22.73
N GLU A 142 3.54 11.67 -23.33
CA GLU A 142 3.10 10.29 -23.57
C GLU A 142 4.20 9.33 -23.10
N LEU A 143 3.84 8.39 -22.23
CA LEU A 143 4.69 7.29 -21.80
C LEU A 143 3.94 5.96 -22.01
N THR A 144 4.54 5.08 -22.80
CA THR A 144 4.09 3.70 -22.99
C THR A 144 5.08 2.77 -22.32
N ILE A 145 4.58 1.87 -21.46
CA ILE A 145 5.36 0.78 -20.88
C ILE A 145 4.68 -0.50 -21.33
N ARG A 146 5.43 -1.38 -22.01
CA ARG A 146 4.88 -2.57 -22.66
C ARG A 146 5.86 -3.74 -22.56
N LEU A 147 5.36 -4.95 -22.79
CA LEU A 147 6.22 -6.10 -22.94
C LEU A 147 6.95 -6.03 -24.29
N ALA A 148 8.19 -6.53 -24.36
CA ALA A 148 8.98 -6.51 -25.59
C ALA A 148 8.30 -7.22 -26.77
N ASP A 149 7.52 -8.27 -26.50
CA ASP A 149 6.78 -9.04 -27.49
C ASP A 149 5.52 -8.33 -28.02
N ASP A 150 5.07 -7.27 -27.34
CA ASP A 150 3.93 -6.47 -27.80
C ASP A 150 4.33 -5.64 -29.03
N GLN A 151 3.38 -5.42 -29.96
CA GLN A 151 3.65 -4.60 -31.13
C GLN A 151 4.15 -3.21 -30.74
N GLN A 152 5.26 -2.79 -31.35
CA GLN A 152 5.84 -1.48 -31.14
C GLN A 152 4.81 -0.39 -31.52
N PRO A 153 4.65 0.68 -30.72
CA PRO A 153 3.78 1.79 -31.07
C PRO A 153 4.16 2.33 -32.46
N ALA A 154 3.14 2.68 -33.24
CA ALA A 154 3.34 3.22 -34.58
C ALA A 154 3.96 4.62 -34.51
N GLY A 155 5.27 4.72 -34.71
CA GLY A 155 5.97 5.98 -34.93
C GLY A 155 7.49 5.82 -34.84
N PRO A 156 8.29 6.49 -35.70
CA PRO A 156 9.73 6.46 -35.54
C PRO A 156 10.12 7.25 -34.29
N TRP A 157 10.79 6.58 -33.34
CA TRP A 157 11.50 7.26 -32.26
C TRP A 157 12.68 8.03 -32.83
N GLN A 158 12.92 9.25 -32.35
CA GLN A 158 14.09 10.03 -32.78
C GLN A 158 15.39 9.39 -32.28
N MET A 159 15.32 8.76 -31.11
CA MET A 159 16.39 7.93 -30.58
C MET A 159 15.78 6.67 -29.98
N GLU A 160 16.35 5.52 -30.34
CA GLU A 160 16.01 4.22 -29.75
C GLU A 160 17.31 3.53 -29.33
N LYS A 161 17.33 2.94 -28.13
CA LYS A 161 18.48 2.21 -27.60
C LYS A 161 18.04 0.99 -26.81
N ASP A 162 18.84 -0.06 -26.91
CA ASP A 162 18.74 -1.24 -26.07
C ASP A 162 19.59 -1.05 -24.81
N TRP A 163 19.06 -1.51 -23.68
CA TRP A 163 19.63 -1.40 -22.34
C TRP A 163 19.53 -2.74 -21.62
N ASP A 164 20.55 -3.03 -20.82
CA ASP A 164 20.48 -4.04 -19.76
C ASP A 164 20.32 -3.29 -18.43
N VAL A 165 19.22 -3.59 -17.73
CA VAL A 165 18.95 -3.08 -16.39
C VAL A 165 18.85 -4.30 -15.48
N GLU A 166 19.89 -4.52 -14.68
CA GLU A 166 19.96 -5.63 -13.72
C GLU A 166 19.65 -7.01 -14.34
N GLY A 167 20.13 -7.26 -15.57
CA GLY A 167 19.90 -8.51 -16.30
C GLY A 167 18.56 -8.57 -17.05
N VAL A 168 17.74 -7.52 -16.98
CA VAL A 168 16.50 -7.39 -17.74
C VAL A 168 16.76 -6.54 -18.98
N ALA A 169 16.56 -7.15 -20.15
CA ALA A 169 16.65 -6.44 -21.42
C ALA A 169 15.49 -5.46 -21.58
N MET A 170 15.81 -4.21 -21.92
CA MET A 170 14.86 -3.15 -22.17
C MET A 170 15.21 -2.40 -23.44
N LYS A 171 14.21 -2.02 -24.24
CA LYS A 171 14.36 -1.16 -25.41
C LYS A 171 13.60 0.13 -25.16
N ILE A 172 14.31 1.26 -25.20
CA ILE A 172 13.75 2.57 -24.88
C ILE A 172 13.81 3.44 -26.12
N GLY A 173 12.64 3.95 -26.53
CA GLY A 173 12.47 4.93 -27.59
C GLY A 173 12.05 6.27 -27.01
N ILE A 174 12.71 7.36 -27.42
CA ILE A 174 12.27 8.73 -27.10
C ILE A 174 12.23 9.63 -28.33
N GLY A 175 11.34 10.60 -28.31
CA GLY A 175 11.25 11.65 -29.33
C GLY A 175 10.82 12.97 -28.72
N LYS A 176 11.48 14.07 -29.11
CA LYS A 176 11.06 15.42 -28.72
C LYS A 176 9.67 15.69 -29.30
N GLN A 177 8.77 16.19 -28.45
CA GLN A 177 7.51 16.72 -28.91
C GLN A 177 7.63 18.23 -29.08
N SER A 178 7.33 18.72 -30.27
CA SER A 178 7.16 20.16 -30.48
C SER A 178 5.90 20.61 -29.76
N SER A 179 6.05 21.58 -28.86
CA SER A 179 4.94 22.33 -28.26
C SER A 179 4.17 23.12 -29.30
#